data_AF-A9BK69-F1
#
_entry.id   AF-A9BK69-F1
#
_cell.length_a   1.000
_cell.length_b   1.000
_cell.length_c   1.000
_cell.angle_alpha   90.00
_cell.angle_beta   90.00
_cell.angle_gamma   90.00
#
_symmetry.space_group_name_H-M   'P 1'
#
loop_
_entity.id
_entity.type
_entity.pdbx_description
1 polymer ?
#
loop_
_entity_poly.entity_id
_entity_poly.type
_entity_poly.pdbx_seq_one_letter_code
_entity_poly.pdbx_strand_id
1 'polypeptide(L)'
;MLGFHSLSLSSFSSFKKEKINTKPFKVHNIRKNFFSNLNAQYNYNIFLNGNDRAKRGVTNEDRYAIIQKPLGIILEEGSDGMVFIAKIDPNGNAAKSNFDIRIGDIVTAVSATFGDEVWSTRGVGLDRVLKSIKIRAGDFVTLVLESSEENEDQKNQAQENASQRRTDAREKFGEPVILDPITLTPVNSSEPEEKKEGFFNFFK
;
A
#
# COMPACT_ATOMS: atom_id res chain seq x y z
N MET A 1 -14.28 30.88 -59.44
CA MET A 1 -13.07 31.73 -59.48
C MET A 1 -12.15 31.27 -58.36
N LEU A 2 -11.00 30.73 -58.74
CA LEU A 2 -9.91 30.30 -57.86
C LEU A 2 -9.16 31.54 -57.34
N GLY A 3 -8.83 31.56 -56.06
CA GLY A 3 -8.01 32.60 -55.43
C GLY A 3 -7.16 32.01 -54.31
N PHE A 4 -6.08 31.33 -54.70
CA PHE A 4 -4.99 30.93 -53.79
C PHE A 4 -4.17 32.19 -53.46
N HIS A 5 -4.14 32.59 -52.19
CA HIS A 5 -3.16 33.56 -51.71
C HIS A 5 -2.04 32.82 -50.97
N SER A 6 -0.87 32.81 -51.61
CA SER A 6 0.41 32.44 -51.01
C SER A 6 0.87 33.55 -50.06
N LEU A 7 1.24 33.19 -48.84
CA LEU A 7 1.96 34.08 -47.93
C LEU A 7 3.38 33.53 -47.75
N SER A 8 4.33 34.41 -48.06
CA SER A 8 5.75 34.12 -48.21
C SER A 8 6.46 33.98 -46.87
N LEU A 9 7.35 32.98 -46.77
CA LEU A 9 8.37 32.89 -45.75
C LEU A 9 9.45 33.96 -46.00
N SER A 10 9.60 34.93 -45.09
CA SER A 10 10.89 35.57 -44.83
C SER A 10 10.86 36.33 -43.50
N SER A 11 11.71 35.91 -42.56
CA SER A 11 12.65 36.79 -41.84
C SER A 11 13.31 35.99 -40.71
N PHE A 12 14.46 35.39 -41.03
CA PHE A 12 15.39 34.89 -40.03
C PHE A 12 16.08 36.11 -39.43
N SER A 13 15.73 36.46 -38.19
CA SER A 13 16.45 37.49 -37.43
C SER A 13 17.46 36.84 -36.48
N SER A 14 18.64 37.45 -36.50
CA SER A 14 19.90 37.03 -35.92
C SER A 14 19.85 36.97 -34.38
N PHE A 15 19.95 35.76 -33.82
CA PHE A 15 20.12 35.56 -32.38
C PHE A 15 21.61 35.66 -32.01
N LYS A 16 21.94 36.70 -31.22
CA LYS A 16 23.27 36.92 -30.64
C LYS A 16 23.66 35.73 -29.74
N LYS A 17 24.87 35.19 -29.97
CA LYS A 17 25.54 34.25 -29.05
C LYS A 17 25.84 34.94 -27.72
N GLU A 18 25.03 34.71 -26.70
CA GLU A 18 25.42 34.98 -25.32
C GLU A 18 26.44 33.93 -24.86
N LYS A 19 27.57 34.39 -24.34
CA LYS A 19 28.62 33.55 -23.76
C LYS A 19 28.09 32.93 -22.46
N ILE A 20 27.84 31.63 -22.48
CA ILE A 20 27.51 30.84 -21.30
C ILE A 20 28.74 30.84 -20.38
N ASN A 21 28.62 31.50 -19.22
CA ASN A 21 29.64 31.54 -18.18
C ASN A 21 29.48 30.28 -17.31
N THR A 22 30.08 29.16 -17.72
CA THR A 22 30.06 27.91 -16.96
C THR A 22 31.07 27.96 -15.82
N LYS A 23 30.63 28.41 -14.64
CA LYS A 23 31.38 28.14 -13.41
C LYS A 23 31.38 26.62 -13.17
N PRO A 24 32.52 25.98 -12.88
CA PRO A 24 32.54 24.55 -12.62
C PRO A 24 31.73 24.26 -11.35
N PHE A 25 30.70 23.44 -11.49
CA PHE A 25 29.95 22.89 -10.36
C PHE A 25 30.90 22.05 -9.52
N LYS A 26 31.24 22.51 -8.32
CA LYS A 26 31.92 21.69 -7.31
C LYS A 26 30.96 20.58 -6.91
N VAL A 27 31.15 19.40 -7.48
CA VAL A 27 30.52 18.16 -7.01
C VAL A 27 31.00 17.93 -5.58
N HIS A 28 30.20 18.34 -4.59
CA HIS A 28 30.39 17.90 -3.23
C HIS A 28 30.12 16.39 -3.23
N ASN A 29 31.16 15.61 -2.95
CA ASN A 29 31.06 14.20 -2.61
C ASN A 29 30.25 14.08 -1.31
N ILE A 30 28.92 14.07 -1.43
CA ILE A 30 28.01 13.64 -0.38
C ILE A 30 28.06 12.12 -0.41
N ARG A 31 29.16 11.55 0.07
CA ARG A 31 29.24 10.12 0.36
C ARG A 31 28.91 9.90 1.82
N LYS A 32 27.83 9.16 2.00
CA LYS A 32 27.52 8.27 3.13
C LYS A 32 27.06 8.97 4.40
N ASN A 33 25.74 9.09 4.52
CA ASN A 33 24.94 8.58 5.64
C ASN A 33 23.44 8.58 5.26
N PHE A 34 23.12 8.03 4.08
CA PHE A 34 21.73 7.86 3.61
C PHE A 34 21.15 6.49 4.03
N PHE A 35 21.68 5.92 5.11
CA PHE A 35 21.04 4.84 5.85
C PHE A 35 20.57 5.41 7.19
N SER A 36 19.95 6.60 7.16
CA SER A 36 19.06 7.00 8.25
C SER A 36 17.99 5.94 8.34
N ASN A 37 17.94 5.22 9.47
CA ASN A 37 16.94 4.23 9.84
C ASN A 37 15.67 4.34 9.00
N LEU A 38 15.63 3.61 7.88
CA LEU A 38 14.37 3.20 7.31
C LEU A 38 13.85 2.20 8.34
N ASN A 39 13.21 2.71 9.38
CA ASN A 39 12.11 2.00 10.00
C ASN A 39 11.07 1.86 8.89
N ALA A 40 11.33 0.95 7.95
CA ALA A 40 10.27 0.26 7.24
C ALA A 40 9.57 -0.52 8.34
N GLN A 41 8.74 0.20 9.10
CA GLN A 41 7.73 -0.37 9.94
C GLN A 41 6.80 -0.99 8.93
N TYR A 42 7.13 -2.20 8.49
CA TYR A 42 6.26 -3.02 7.70
C TYR A 42 5.01 -3.10 8.55
N ASN A 43 3.99 -2.32 8.18
CA ASN A 43 2.66 -2.40 8.74
C ASN A 43 2.08 -3.71 8.22
N TYR A 44 2.62 -4.81 8.76
CA TYR A 44 2.08 -6.13 8.54
C TYR A 44 0.66 -6.07 9.03
N ASN A 45 -0.26 -6.28 8.09
CA ASN A 45 -1.65 -6.39 8.42
C ASN A 45 -1.82 -7.59 9.37
N ILE A 46 -2.04 -7.32 10.65
CA ILE A 46 -2.21 -8.34 11.69
C ILE A 46 -3.42 -9.25 11.42
N PHE A 47 -4.38 -8.76 10.64
CA PHE A 47 -5.56 -9.49 10.16
C PHE A 47 -5.26 -10.40 8.94
N LEU A 48 -3.99 -10.56 8.54
CA LEU A 48 -3.56 -11.53 7.52
C LEU A 48 -3.71 -12.98 8.02
N ASN A 49 -4.93 -13.49 7.95
CA ASN A 49 -5.25 -14.90 8.07
C ASN A 49 -5.70 -15.39 6.68
N GLY A 50 -5.21 -16.56 6.24
CA GLY A 50 -5.60 -17.16 4.95
C GLY A 50 -7.10 -17.40 4.84
N ASN A 51 -7.75 -17.78 5.94
CA ASN A 51 -9.20 -18.00 6.01
C ASN A 51 -9.97 -16.68 5.96
N ASP A 52 -9.50 -15.64 6.65
CA ASP A 52 -10.20 -14.34 6.70
C ASP A 52 -10.18 -13.63 5.34
N ARG A 53 -9.20 -13.93 4.48
CA ARG A 53 -9.11 -13.34 3.12
C ARG A 53 -9.86 -14.13 2.05
N ALA A 54 -10.44 -15.28 2.38
CA ALA A 54 -11.25 -16.03 1.43
C ALA A 54 -12.52 -15.24 1.09
N LYS A 55 -12.98 -15.36 -0.17
CA LYS A 55 -14.32 -14.90 -0.53
C LYS A 55 -15.35 -15.77 0.18
N ARG A 56 -16.41 -15.16 0.69
CA ARG A 56 -17.49 -15.85 1.39
C ARG A 56 -18.84 -15.20 1.13
N GLY A 57 -19.93 -15.91 1.41
CA GLY A 57 -21.25 -15.30 1.53
C GLY A 57 -21.36 -14.47 2.81
N VAL A 58 -22.29 -13.51 2.80
CA VAL A 58 -22.71 -12.78 4.01
C VAL A 58 -23.50 -13.74 4.90
N THR A 59 -23.21 -13.78 6.21
CA THR A 59 -23.92 -14.62 7.19
C THR A 59 -24.94 -13.79 7.98
N ASN A 60 -25.80 -14.46 8.75
CA ASN A 60 -26.77 -13.78 9.62
C ASN A 60 -26.12 -13.06 10.82
N GLU A 61 -24.86 -13.39 11.15
CA GLU A 61 -24.11 -12.68 12.19
C GLU A 61 -23.50 -11.37 11.68
N ASP A 62 -23.36 -11.22 10.36
CA ASP A 62 -22.81 -10.01 9.77
C ASP A 62 -23.84 -8.88 9.81
N ARG A 63 -23.43 -7.72 10.32
CA ARG A 63 -24.14 -6.48 10.02
C ARG A 63 -23.68 -5.97 8.66
N TYR A 64 -24.59 -5.97 7.69
CA TYR A 64 -24.28 -5.58 6.32
C TYR A 64 -25.23 -4.52 5.78
N ALA A 65 -24.77 -3.82 4.74
CA ALA A 65 -25.56 -2.84 3.99
C ALA A 65 -25.42 -3.07 2.48
N ILE A 66 -26.55 -3.10 1.77
CA ILE A 66 -26.59 -3.15 0.31
C ILE A 66 -26.95 -1.76 -0.22
N ILE A 67 -26.00 -1.08 -0.84
CA ILE A 67 -26.11 0.34 -1.19
C ILE A 67 -25.91 0.53 -2.69
N GLN A 68 -26.78 1.33 -3.31
CA GLN A 68 -26.65 1.69 -4.71
C GLN A 68 -25.54 2.73 -4.92
N LYS A 69 -24.74 2.57 -5.97
CA LYS A 69 -23.74 3.56 -6.42
C LYS A 69 -24.44 4.79 -7.02
N PRO A 70 -23.92 6.02 -6.78
CA PRO A 70 -22.85 6.37 -5.85
C PRO A 70 -23.29 6.21 -4.39
N LEU A 71 -22.41 5.68 -3.54
CA LEU A 71 -22.80 5.24 -2.18
C LEU A 71 -23.27 6.39 -1.27
N GLY A 72 -22.75 7.61 -1.45
CA GLY A 72 -23.08 8.74 -0.58
C GLY A 72 -22.43 8.66 0.80
N ILE A 73 -21.27 8.03 0.91
CA ILE A 73 -20.43 7.96 2.12
C ILE A 73 -19.01 8.42 1.80
N ILE A 74 -18.35 8.97 2.80
CA ILE A 74 -16.91 9.30 2.78
C ILE A 74 -16.20 8.28 3.65
N LEU A 75 -15.22 7.61 3.06
CA LEU A 75 -14.38 6.63 3.74
C LEU A 75 -12.99 7.22 4.01
N GLU A 76 -12.44 6.90 5.17
CA GLU A 76 -11.07 7.26 5.58
C GLU A 76 -10.31 6.03 6.07
N GLU A 77 -8.98 6.12 6.04
CA GLU A 77 -8.07 5.06 6.51
C GLU A 77 -7.51 5.41 7.89
N GLY A 78 -7.57 4.46 8.82
CA GLY A 78 -6.87 4.54 10.09
C GLY A 78 -5.38 4.21 9.95
N SER A 79 -4.59 4.49 10.98
CA SER A 79 -3.15 4.18 11.00
C SER A 79 -2.84 2.68 10.92
N ASP A 80 -3.81 1.83 11.22
CA ASP A 80 -3.73 0.37 11.14
C ASP A 80 -4.18 -0.20 9.78
N GLY A 81 -4.48 0.66 8.81
CA GLY A 81 -4.92 0.27 7.46
C GLY A 81 -6.37 -0.18 7.39
N MET A 82 -7.13 -0.05 8.48
CA MET A 82 -8.57 -0.27 8.50
C MET A 82 -9.28 0.93 7.88
N VAL A 83 -10.40 0.67 7.20
CA VAL A 83 -11.20 1.72 6.54
C VAL A 83 -12.48 1.91 7.32
N PHE A 84 -12.84 3.14 7.63
CA PHE A 84 -14.04 3.47 8.39
C PHE A 84 -14.87 4.56 7.70
N ILE A 85 -16.15 4.64 8.07
CA ILE A 85 -17.09 5.65 7.55
C ILE A 85 -16.87 6.95 8.30
N ALA A 86 -16.22 7.92 7.65
CA ALA A 86 -15.97 9.23 8.24
C ALA A 86 -17.21 10.14 8.21
N LYS A 87 -17.96 10.11 7.11
CA LYS A 87 -19.18 10.91 6.94
C LYS A 87 -20.20 10.19 6.06
N ILE A 88 -21.47 10.52 6.29
CA ILE A 88 -22.59 10.08 5.47
C ILE A 88 -23.26 11.34 4.91
N ASP A 89 -23.45 11.39 3.59
CA ASP A 89 -24.22 12.47 2.95
C ASP A 89 -25.72 12.24 3.20
N PRO A 90 -26.44 13.15 3.87
CA PRO A 90 -27.87 13.00 4.13
C PRO A 90 -28.73 12.84 2.85
N ASN A 91 -28.25 13.33 1.71
CA ASN A 91 -28.92 13.19 0.43
C ASN A 91 -28.44 11.97 -0.38
N GLY A 92 -27.42 11.26 0.13
CA GLY A 92 -26.79 10.12 -0.51
C GLY A 92 -27.59 8.82 -0.41
N ASN A 93 -27.21 7.83 -1.22
CA ASN A 93 -27.92 6.55 -1.28
C ASN A 93 -27.79 5.74 0.01
N ALA A 94 -26.68 5.86 0.75
CA ALA A 94 -26.51 5.23 2.05
C ALA A 94 -27.49 5.79 3.09
N ALA A 95 -27.64 7.11 3.19
CA ALA A 95 -28.58 7.74 4.13
C ALA A 95 -30.05 7.43 3.81
N LYS A 96 -30.36 7.24 2.53
CA LYS A 96 -31.70 6.86 2.05
C LYS A 96 -31.95 5.36 2.09
N SER A 97 -30.92 4.56 2.40
CA SER A 97 -31.06 3.12 2.52
C SER A 97 -31.73 2.77 3.86
N ASN A 98 -32.37 1.60 3.91
CA ASN A 98 -32.98 1.10 5.14
C ASN A 98 -31.99 0.30 6.01
N PHE A 99 -30.68 0.43 5.75
CA PHE A 99 -29.64 -0.29 6.48
C PHE A 99 -29.11 0.56 7.64
N ASP A 100 -28.70 -0.12 8.72
CA ASP A 100 -28.03 0.50 9.85
C ASP A 100 -26.57 0.80 9.51
N ILE A 101 -26.31 2.03 9.06
CA ILE A 101 -24.99 2.53 8.70
C ILE A 101 -24.67 3.72 9.59
N ARG A 102 -23.56 3.66 10.32
CA ARG A 102 -23.19 4.68 11.30
C ARG A 102 -21.85 5.30 10.96
N ILE A 103 -21.69 6.57 11.35
CA ILE A 103 -20.38 7.23 11.32
C ILE A 103 -19.48 6.51 12.33
N GLY A 104 -18.26 6.19 11.91
CA GLY A 104 -17.29 5.43 12.70
C GLY A 104 -17.34 3.91 12.49
N ASP A 105 -18.33 3.38 11.77
CA ASP A 105 -18.35 1.96 11.43
C ASP A 105 -17.15 1.60 10.53
N ILE A 106 -16.56 0.46 10.81
CA ILE A 106 -15.39 -0.10 10.12
C ILE A 106 -15.87 -1.04 9.02
N VAL A 107 -15.32 -0.86 7.81
CA VAL A 107 -15.61 -1.68 6.64
C VAL A 107 -14.74 -2.94 6.69
N THR A 108 -15.33 -4.05 7.12
CA THR A 108 -14.61 -5.31 7.34
C THR A 108 -14.63 -6.24 6.15
N ALA A 109 -15.66 -6.14 5.30
CA ALA A 109 -15.70 -6.80 4.01
C ALA A 109 -16.46 -5.97 2.96
N VAL A 110 -16.11 -6.18 1.69
CA VAL A 110 -16.77 -5.56 0.54
C VAL A 110 -17.12 -6.63 -0.47
N SER A 111 -18.23 -6.44 -1.18
CA SER A 111 -18.64 -7.29 -2.29
C SER A 111 -17.53 -7.48 -3.33
N ALA A 112 -17.40 -8.69 -3.85
CA ALA A 112 -16.49 -9.04 -4.93
C ALA A 112 -16.85 -8.30 -6.24
N THR A 113 -15.95 -8.32 -7.23
CA THR A 113 -16.22 -7.67 -8.53
C THR A 113 -17.44 -8.27 -9.25
N PHE A 114 -17.65 -9.59 -9.09
CA PHE A 114 -18.74 -10.35 -9.67
C PHE A 114 -19.35 -11.27 -8.62
N GLY A 115 -20.65 -11.54 -8.73
CA GLY A 115 -21.40 -12.37 -7.79
C GLY A 115 -21.79 -11.63 -6.51
N ASP A 116 -22.31 -12.38 -5.55
CA ASP A 116 -22.86 -11.86 -4.29
C ASP A 116 -21.94 -12.13 -3.08
N GLU A 117 -20.77 -12.68 -3.35
CA GLU A 117 -19.73 -12.91 -2.34
C GLU A 117 -19.10 -11.60 -1.88
N VAL A 118 -18.62 -11.60 -0.64
CA VAL A 118 -17.80 -10.54 -0.04
C VAL A 118 -16.39 -11.08 0.24
N TRP A 119 -15.41 -10.17 0.32
CA TRP A 119 -14.05 -10.48 0.73
C TRP A 119 -13.59 -9.49 1.80
N SER A 120 -12.74 -9.95 2.72
CA SER A 120 -12.28 -9.14 3.84
C SER A 120 -11.40 -7.97 3.39
N THR A 121 -11.74 -6.77 3.88
CA THR A 121 -11.01 -5.52 3.65
C THR A 121 -10.18 -5.08 4.86
N ARG A 122 -10.11 -5.91 5.91
CA ARG A 122 -9.35 -5.61 7.12
C ARG A 122 -7.86 -5.38 6.81
N GLY A 123 -7.34 -4.21 7.18
CA GLY A 123 -5.92 -3.83 7.03
C GLY A 123 -5.43 -3.79 5.58
N VAL A 124 -6.34 -3.60 4.62
CA VAL A 124 -6.02 -3.58 3.18
C VAL A 124 -5.72 -2.16 2.68
N GLY A 125 -6.25 -1.14 3.35
CA GLY A 125 -6.13 0.27 2.99
C GLY A 125 -7.24 0.79 2.07
N LEU A 126 -7.38 2.12 2.06
CA LEU A 126 -8.48 2.85 1.43
C LEU A 126 -8.48 2.71 -0.10
N ASP A 127 -7.32 2.80 -0.76
CA ASP A 127 -7.25 2.73 -2.22
C ASP A 127 -7.88 1.44 -2.75
N ARG A 128 -7.57 0.30 -2.13
CA ARG A 128 -8.11 -0.98 -2.61
C ARG A 128 -9.62 -1.09 -2.37
N VAL A 129 -10.10 -0.59 -1.22
CA VAL A 129 -11.54 -0.57 -0.90
C VAL A 129 -12.30 0.31 -1.90
N LEU A 130 -11.79 1.51 -2.19
CA LEU A 130 -12.41 2.39 -3.19
C LEU A 130 -12.38 1.77 -4.59
N LYS A 131 -11.26 1.12 -4.95
CA LYS A 131 -11.13 0.44 -6.25
C LYS A 131 -12.14 -0.70 -6.38
N SER A 132 -12.32 -1.54 -5.36
CA SER A 132 -13.27 -2.65 -5.41
C SER A 132 -14.71 -2.16 -5.57
N ILE A 133 -15.09 -1.12 -4.83
CA ILE A 133 -16.40 -0.45 -4.96
C ILE A 133 -16.60 0.08 -6.38
N LYS A 134 -15.57 0.74 -6.95
CA LYS A 134 -15.64 1.37 -8.27
C LYS A 134 -15.77 0.35 -9.41
N ILE A 135 -14.98 -0.73 -9.37
CA ILE A 135 -14.91 -1.70 -10.47
C ILE A 135 -15.98 -2.80 -10.40
N ARG A 136 -16.68 -2.95 -9.27
CA ARG A 136 -17.74 -3.96 -9.13
C ARG A 136 -18.81 -3.80 -10.22
N ALA A 137 -19.17 -4.92 -10.83
CA ALA A 137 -20.25 -4.98 -11.80
C ALA A 137 -21.62 -4.80 -11.12
N GLY A 138 -22.54 -4.12 -11.80
CA GLY A 138 -23.87 -3.78 -11.27
C GLY A 138 -23.87 -2.51 -10.44
N ASP A 139 -25.07 -2.09 -10.03
CA ASP A 139 -25.29 -0.80 -9.37
C ASP A 139 -25.18 -0.88 -7.85
N PHE A 140 -25.31 -2.08 -7.26
CA PHE A 140 -25.31 -2.27 -5.81
C PHE A 140 -23.99 -2.82 -5.30
N VAL A 141 -23.59 -2.36 -4.13
CA VAL A 141 -22.39 -2.77 -3.40
C VAL A 141 -22.82 -3.25 -2.03
N THR A 142 -22.29 -4.40 -1.61
CA THR A 142 -22.50 -4.91 -0.25
C THR A 142 -21.29 -4.54 0.59
N LEU A 143 -21.53 -3.90 1.73
CA LEU A 143 -20.54 -3.61 2.76
C LEU A 143 -20.87 -4.42 4.01
N VAL A 144 -19.89 -5.02 4.65
CA VAL A 144 -20.01 -5.57 6.01
C VAL A 144 -19.36 -4.58 6.97
N LEU A 145 -20.09 -4.24 8.04
CA LEU A 145 -19.82 -3.12 8.92
C LEU A 145 -19.76 -3.56 10.39
N GLU A 146 -18.68 -3.23 11.06
CA GLU A 146 -18.50 -3.47 12.50
C GLU A 146 -18.31 -2.15 13.23
N SER A 147 -18.80 -2.08 14.46
CA SER A 147 -18.50 -0.97 15.36
C SER A 147 -17.03 -1.03 15.79
N SER A 148 -16.52 0.07 16.33
CA SER A 148 -15.14 0.10 16.85
C SER A 148 -14.93 -0.94 17.96
N GLU A 149 -15.93 -1.14 18.82
CA GLU A 149 -15.87 -2.09 19.94
C GLU A 149 -15.78 -3.54 19.46
N GLU A 150 -16.63 -3.96 18.52
CA GLU A 150 -16.58 -5.30 17.92
C GLU A 150 -15.23 -5.58 17.23
N ASN A 151 -14.64 -4.55 16.62
CA ASN A 151 -13.36 -4.67 15.94
C ASN A 151 -12.16 -4.69 16.90
N GLU A 152 -12.27 -4.17 18.13
CA GLU A 152 -11.20 -4.21 19.13
C GLU A 152 -10.89 -5.64 19.58
N ASP A 153 -11.92 -6.46 19.82
CA ASP A 153 -11.75 -7.87 20.17
C ASP A 153 -11.04 -8.64 19.04
N GLN A 154 -11.45 -8.38 17.80
CA GLN A 154 -10.82 -8.97 16.63
C GLN A 154 -9.37 -8.52 16.46
N LYS A 155 -9.07 -7.27 16.80
CA LYS A 155 -7.71 -6.72 16.78
C LYS A 155 -6.81 -7.40 17.80
N ASN A 156 -7.31 -7.65 19.02
CA ASN A 156 -6.57 -8.35 20.06
C ASN A 156 -6.25 -9.80 19.63
N GLN A 157 -7.24 -10.54 19.13
CA GLN A 157 -7.04 -11.89 18.60
C GLN A 157 -6.07 -11.90 17.42
N ALA A 158 -6.17 -10.92 16.50
CA ALA A 158 -5.26 -10.80 15.37
C ALA A 158 -3.81 -10.51 15.82
N GLN A 159 -3.61 -9.72 16.88
CA GLN A 159 -2.28 -9.47 17.46
C GLN A 159 -1.68 -10.74 18.06
N GLU A 160 -2.47 -11.50 18.82
CA GLU A 160 -2.05 -12.79 19.39
C GLU A 160 -1.66 -13.77 18.29
N ASN A 161 -2.54 -13.96 17.30
CA ASN A 161 -2.28 -14.82 16.14
C ASN A 161 -1.03 -14.38 15.36
N ALA A 162 -0.83 -13.07 15.16
CA ALA A 162 0.35 -12.55 14.50
C ALA A 162 1.63 -12.78 15.32
N SER A 163 1.55 -12.70 16.66
CA SER A 163 2.67 -12.99 17.55
C SER A 163 3.06 -14.47 17.50
N GLN A 164 2.07 -15.38 17.51
CA GLN A 164 2.28 -16.83 17.38
C GLN A 164 2.90 -17.18 16.02
N ARG A 165 2.41 -16.60 14.92
CA ARG A 165 3.02 -16.80 13.60
C ARG A 165 4.49 -16.37 13.55
N ARG A 166 4.86 -15.33 14.30
CA ARG A 166 6.25 -14.86 14.40
C ARG A 166 7.11 -15.83 15.20
N THR A 167 6.60 -16.36 16.32
CA THR A 167 7.32 -17.36 17.12
C THR A 167 7.50 -18.65 16.34
N ASP A 168 6.45 -19.15 15.71
CA ASP A 168 6.49 -20.39 14.92
C ASP A 168 7.43 -20.27 13.71
N ALA A 169 7.41 -19.12 13.03
CA ALA A 169 8.34 -18.85 11.93
C ALA A 169 9.79 -18.79 12.42
N ARG A 170 10.03 -18.22 13.61
CA ARG A 170 11.35 -18.17 14.23
C ARG A 170 11.84 -19.55 14.64
N GLU A 171 10.97 -20.39 15.20
CA GLU A 171 11.29 -21.77 15.53
C GLU A 171 11.58 -22.60 14.28
N LYS A 172 10.82 -22.40 13.20
CA LYS A 172 10.96 -23.17 11.96
C LYS A 172 12.11 -22.73 11.07
N PHE A 173 12.36 -21.43 10.96
CA PHE A 173 13.29 -20.84 9.98
C PHE A 173 14.48 -20.11 10.60
N GLY A 174 14.53 -19.99 11.94
CA GLY A 174 15.60 -19.28 12.62
C GLY A 174 15.46 -17.75 12.55
N GLU A 175 16.55 -17.04 12.82
CA GLU A 175 16.54 -15.58 12.89
C GLU A 175 16.45 -14.91 11.50
N PRO A 176 15.75 -13.78 11.33
CA PRO A 176 15.76 -13.07 10.06
C PRO A 176 17.18 -12.60 9.76
N VAL A 177 17.73 -13.09 8.65
CA VAL A 177 19.07 -12.74 8.20
C VAL A 177 18.96 -11.61 7.19
N ILE A 178 19.74 -10.54 7.39
CA ILE A 178 19.88 -9.47 6.41
C ILE A 178 20.82 -9.99 5.31
N LEU A 179 20.30 -10.04 4.08
CA LEU A 179 21.06 -10.43 2.91
C LEU A 179 21.62 -9.19 2.21
N ASP A 180 22.83 -9.29 1.67
CA ASP A 180 23.37 -8.31 0.73
C ASP A 180 22.51 -8.36 -0.55
N PRO A 181 22.02 -7.21 -1.06
CA PRO A 181 21.17 -7.17 -2.25
C PRO A 181 21.84 -7.69 -3.53
N ILE A 182 23.18 -7.73 -3.60
CA ILE A 182 23.92 -8.18 -4.79
C ILE A 182 24.24 -9.67 -4.69
N THR A 183 24.79 -10.11 -3.57
CA THR A 183 25.29 -11.48 -3.40
C THR A 183 24.25 -12.43 -2.83
N LEU A 184 23.15 -11.90 -2.26
CA LEU A 184 22.14 -12.67 -1.53
C LEU A 184 22.72 -13.51 -0.38
N THR A 185 23.90 -13.13 0.12
CA THR A 185 24.55 -13.77 1.26
C THR A 185 24.30 -12.96 2.53
N PRO A 186 24.33 -13.59 3.72
CA PRO A 186 24.23 -12.88 5.00
C PRO A 186 25.27 -11.76 5.10
N VAL A 187 24.85 -10.54 5.49
CA VAL A 187 25.75 -9.37 5.63
C VAL A 187 26.74 -9.52 6.80
N ASN A 188 26.50 -10.45 7.72
CA ASN A 188 27.38 -10.75 8.83
C ASN A 188 27.78 -12.24 8.84
N SER A 189 28.74 -12.60 8.01
CA SER A 189 29.66 -13.68 8.35
C SER A 189 31.04 -13.07 8.46
N SER A 190 31.54 -12.98 9.69
CA SER A 190 32.93 -12.74 9.99
C SER A 190 33.79 -13.83 9.33
N GLU A 191 34.17 -13.65 8.07
CA GLU A 191 35.38 -14.27 7.55
C GLU A 191 36.55 -13.44 8.06
N PRO A 192 37.46 -13.98 8.90
CA PRO A 192 38.74 -13.33 9.08
C PRO A 192 39.40 -13.32 7.70
N GLU A 193 39.68 -12.13 7.17
CA GLU A 193 40.58 -12.00 6.03
C GLU A 193 41.90 -12.68 6.44
N GLU A 194 42.11 -13.93 6.00
CA GLU A 194 43.43 -14.54 6.02
C GLU A 194 44.31 -13.64 5.16
N LYS A 195 45.10 -12.81 5.84
CA LYS A 195 46.24 -12.13 5.25
C LYS A 195 47.08 -13.21 4.61
N LYS A 196 47.03 -13.28 3.27
CA LYS A 196 48.00 -14.03 2.48
C LYS A 196 49.36 -13.39 2.74
N GLU A 197 50.06 -13.86 3.77
CA GLU A 197 51.46 -13.53 3.97
C GLU A 197 52.21 -13.92 2.70
N GLY A 198 52.92 -12.93 2.16
CA GLY A 198 53.51 -12.99 0.82
C GLY A 198 54.45 -14.19 0.68
N PHE A 199 54.21 -14.96 -0.37
CA PHE A 199 55.05 -16.05 -0.87
C PHE A 199 56.35 -15.53 -1.54
N PHE A 200 57.02 -14.55 -0.93
CA PHE A 200 58.26 -13.95 -1.44
C PHE A 200 59.20 -13.63 -0.28
N ASN A 201 59.92 -14.64 0.21
CA ASN A 201 61.26 -14.49 0.82
C ASN A 201 61.89 -15.86 1.11
N PHE A 202 62.06 -16.72 0.08
CA PHE A 202 62.85 -17.96 0.21
C PHE A 202 64.04 -18.04 -0.76
N PHE A 203 64.55 -16.90 -1.24
CA PHE A 203 65.85 -16.85 -1.92
C PHE A 203 66.71 -15.73 -1.39
N LYS A 204 67.48 -16.02 -0.32
CA LYS A 204 68.82 -15.49 -0.13
C LYS A 204 69.65 -16.37 0.78
#